data_AF-A0A2G4G4B9-F1
#
_entry.id   AF-A0A2G4G4B9-F1
#
_cell.length_a   1.000
_cell.length_b   1.000
_cell.length_c   1.000
_cell.angle_alpha   90.00
_cell.angle_beta   90.00
_cell.angle_gamma   90.00
#
_symmetry.space_group_name_H-M   'P 1'
#
loop_
_entity.id
_entity.type
_entity.pdbx_description
1 polymer ?
#
loop_
_entity_poly.entity_id
_entity_poly.type
_entity_poly.pdbx_seq_one_letter_code
_entity_poly.pdbx_strand_id
1 'polypeptide(L)'
;MDPAEAIDALLEELYRQKAAGVKRVSVSDESVALLKELAGGAAVAVAPKLTAPATIAPVVKPVTRPATSAAKNEGTIIVSIPLPDPPVVKLPSGTKAEQLLWLQKTIAACEVTQKHLEGKKALFGRGSESAKVFFVGEAPSLEEVEVNRSFVGPGGELLSKIISATGLTEKECYFANLMTWRPKPPTAFGKRPPNASEVAFNRPYLLAQIEIIKPQIIVAVGAQAFGALTHLTTPIMQIRGQWQKVDGLEVLPTLHPNYLLHSPSLSNKRLVWEDFMQIMTKLGMPISDKQQAYFLSA
;
A
#
# COMPACT_ATOMS: atom_id res chain seq x y z
N MET A 1 9.06 1.17 35.06
CA MET A 1 8.28 1.30 33.82
C MET A 1 8.72 0.15 32.93
N ASP A 2 7.79 -0.63 32.40
CA ASP A 2 8.13 -1.67 31.42
C ASP A 2 8.88 -1.01 30.25
N PRO A 3 10.03 -1.54 29.78
CA PRO A 3 10.73 -1.02 28.61
C PRO A 3 9.81 -0.82 27.39
N ALA A 4 8.80 -1.68 27.21
CA ALA A 4 7.82 -1.53 26.14
C ALA A 4 6.92 -0.29 26.35
N GLU A 5 6.37 -0.11 27.56
CA GLU A 5 5.54 1.06 27.90
C GLU A 5 6.34 2.39 27.81
N ALA A 6 7.62 2.37 28.15
CA ALA A 6 8.49 3.55 28.06
C ALA A 6 8.76 3.94 26.59
N ILE A 7 8.88 2.95 25.69
CA ILE A 7 9.04 3.18 24.25
C ILE A 7 7.74 3.73 23.65
N ASP A 8 6.59 3.18 24.03
CA ASP A 8 5.30 3.65 23.54
C ASP A 8 5.02 5.09 23.99
N ALA A 9 5.31 5.43 25.24
CA ALA A 9 5.20 6.80 25.75
C ALA A 9 6.13 7.79 25.00
N LEU A 10 7.34 7.35 24.63
CA LEU A 10 8.26 8.15 23.83
C LEU A 10 7.75 8.36 22.40
N LEU A 11 7.17 7.32 21.79
CA LEU A 11 6.57 7.40 20.45
C LEU A 11 5.39 8.37 20.42
N GLU A 12 4.51 8.32 21.42
CA GLU A 12 3.38 9.26 21.52
C GLU A 12 3.86 10.71 21.60
N GLU A 13 4.89 11.00 22.39
CA GLU A 13 5.43 12.36 22.51
C GLU A 13 6.08 12.84 21.20
N LEU A 14 6.80 11.96 20.48
CA LEU A 14 7.37 12.29 19.18
C LEU A 14 6.29 12.55 18.12
N TYR A 15 5.18 11.81 18.15
CA TYR A 15 4.02 12.07 17.28
C TYR A 15 3.36 13.41 17.61
N ARG A 16 3.21 13.74 18.90
CA ARG A 16 2.70 15.04 19.36
C ARG A 16 3.56 16.19 18.86
N GLN A 17 4.88 16.08 18.99
CA GLN A 17 5.82 17.11 18.51
C GLN A 17 5.79 17.26 16.98
N LYS A 18 5.68 16.15 16.25
CA LYS A 18 5.51 16.17 14.79
C LYS A 18 4.21 16.87 14.37
N ALA A 19 3.12 16.62 15.08
CA ALA A 19 1.84 17.31 14.85
C ALA A 19 1.93 18.82 15.14
N ALA A 20 2.77 19.22 16.10
CA ALA A 20 3.12 20.61 16.39
C ALA A 20 4.13 21.22 15.39
N GLY A 21 4.50 20.50 14.32
CA GLY A 21 5.38 20.99 13.26
C GLY A 21 6.88 20.87 13.55
N VAL A 22 7.26 20.24 14.66
CA VAL A 22 8.66 19.97 14.98
C VAL A 22 9.20 18.89 14.04
N LYS A 23 10.21 19.25 13.25
CA LYS A 23 10.82 18.34 12.25
C LYS A 23 12.12 17.69 12.72
N ARG A 24 12.71 18.17 13.82
CA ARG A 24 13.97 17.70 14.40
C ARG A 24 13.92 17.81 15.91
N VAL A 25 14.44 16.79 16.59
CA VAL A 25 14.58 16.76 18.05
C VAL A 25 16.05 16.48 18.35
N SER A 26 16.61 17.20 19.33
CA SER A 26 17.99 16.95 19.78
C SER A 26 17.99 15.77 20.72
N VAL A 27 18.86 14.80 20.48
CA VAL A 27 19.02 13.61 21.32
C VAL A 27 20.49 13.51 21.68
N SER A 28 20.81 13.19 22.94
CA SER A 28 22.20 12.99 23.36
C SER A 28 22.77 11.72 22.74
N ASP A 29 24.08 11.68 22.54
CA ASP A 29 24.77 10.50 22.00
C ASP A 29 24.54 9.25 22.87
N GLU A 30 24.41 9.44 24.19
CA GLU A 30 24.08 8.38 25.15
C GLU A 30 22.69 7.80 24.93
N SER A 31 21.67 8.63 24.70
CA SER A 31 20.31 8.16 24.40
C SER A 31 20.23 7.46 23.03
N VAL A 32 20.99 7.91 22.03
CA VAL A 32 21.08 7.23 20.72
C VAL A 32 21.74 5.87 20.85
N ALA A 33 22.77 5.74 21.68
CA ALA A 33 23.43 4.46 21.95
C ALA A 33 22.49 3.46 22.63
N LEU A 34 21.75 3.91 23.66
CA LEU A 34 20.79 3.07 24.38
C LEU A 34 19.66 2.56 23.47
N LEU A 35 19.15 3.42 22.57
CA LEU A 35 18.12 3.05 21.60
C LEU A 35 18.63 2.03 20.57
N LYS A 36 19.92 2.09 20.19
CA LYS A 36 20.53 1.11 19.28
C LYS A 36 20.70 -0.26 19.94
N GLU A 37 21.03 -0.28 21.22
CA GLU A 37 21.17 -1.52 22.01
C GLU A 37 19.80 -2.19 22.22
N LEU A 38 18.77 -1.41 22.58
CA LEU A 38 17.38 -1.89 22.67
C LEU A 38 16.82 -2.38 21.34
N ALA A 39 17.27 -1.83 20.21
CA ALA A 39 16.91 -2.25 18.86
C ALA A 39 17.75 -3.44 18.33
N GLY A 40 18.61 -4.06 19.16
CA GLY A 40 19.38 -5.26 18.81
C GLY A 40 20.61 -5.02 17.93
N GLY A 41 21.14 -3.80 17.86
CA GLY A 41 22.38 -3.48 17.18
C GLY A 41 23.61 -3.74 18.05
N ALA A 42 24.60 -4.47 17.53
CA ALA A 42 25.87 -4.72 18.23
C ALA A 42 26.60 -3.41 18.57
N ALA A 43 27.03 -3.29 19.83
CA ALA A 43 27.79 -2.16 20.34
C ALA A 43 29.15 -2.03 19.63
N VAL A 44 29.43 -0.85 19.07
CA VAL A 44 30.78 -0.45 18.68
C VAL A 44 31.30 0.49 19.76
N ALA A 45 32.42 0.09 20.38
CA ALA A 45 33.08 0.83 21.44
C ALA A 45 33.49 2.25 20.98
N VAL A 46 33.24 3.24 21.84
CA VAL A 46 33.70 4.62 21.65
C VAL A 46 34.94 4.85 22.52
N ALA A 47 36.07 5.20 21.89
CA ALA A 47 37.25 5.72 22.57
C ALA A 47 37.12 7.24 22.79
N PRO A 48 37.63 7.80 23.90
CA PRO A 48 37.28 9.16 24.34
C PRO A 48 38.20 10.22 23.73
N LYS A 49 37.72 11.47 23.58
CA LYS A 49 38.62 12.64 23.63
C LYS A 49 37.93 13.96 24.03
N LEU A 50 38.39 14.44 25.19
CA LEU A 50 38.77 15.81 25.58
C LEU A 50 37.75 16.97 25.51
N THR A 51 37.41 17.45 26.72
CA THR A 51 37.09 18.83 27.13
C THR A 51 38.20 19.82 26.69
N ALA A 52 38.03 21.14 26.50
CA ALA A 52 37.26 22.17 27.20
C ALA A 52 37.18 23.48 26.31
N PRO A 53 36.65 24.64 26.78
CA PRO A 53 35.84 25.58 25.98
C PRO A 53 36.48 26.96 25.67
N ALA A 54 35.86 27.76 24.77
CA ALA A 54 35.67 29.22 24.93
C ALA A 54 34.89 29.90 23.78
N THR A 55 34.12 30.91 24.18
CA THR A 55 33.25 31.91 23.51
C THR A 55 33.90 32.83 22.45
N ILE A 56 33.08 33.32 21.48
CA ILE A 56 32.70 34.74 21.19
C ILE A 56 32.09 34.84 19.76
N ALA A 57 31.11 35.75 19.58
CA ALA A 57 30.22 35.94 18.43
C ALA A 57 30.80 36.83 17.28
N PRO A 58 30.00 37.46 16.39
CA PRO A 58 29.77 37.04 15.00
C PRO A 58 30.30 38.03 13.93
N VAL A 59 30.68 37.57 12.73
CA VAL A 59 30.93 38.45 11.57
C VAL A 59 30.42 37.83 10.26
N VAL A 60 29.69 38.65 9.51
CA VAL A 60 29.08 38.36 8.20
C VAL A 60 30.04 38.76 7.08
N LYS A 61 30.23 37.91 6.05
CA LYS A 61 30.11 38.19 4.59
C LYS A 61 30.77 37.10 3.71
N PRO A 62 30.38 37.01 2.42
CA PRO A 62 30.23 35.74 1.70
C PRO A 62 31.44 35.41 0.85
N VAL A 63 31.85 34.14 0.80
CA VAL A 63 32.88 33.66 -0.13
C VAL A 63 32.52 32.27 -0.66
N THR A 64 32.36 32.25 -1.97
CA THR A 64 32.39 31.17 -2.97
C THR A 64 32.74 29.74 -2.50
N ARG A 65 31.86 28.79 -2.87
CA ARG A 65 32.14 27.34 -2.85
C ARG A 65 33.39 26.99 -3.67
N PRO A 66 34.35 26.25 -3.09
CA PRO A 66 35.08 25.23 -3.83
C PRO A 66 34.27 23.94 -3.82
N ALA A 67 34.14 23.31 -4.98
CA ALA A 67 33.64 21.95 -5.09
C ALA A 67 34.66 20.98 -4.46
N THR A 68 34.25 20.21 -3.46
CA THR A 68 35.03 19.10 -2.93
C THR A 68 34.20 17.82 -2.93
N SER A 69 34.54 16.99 -3.92
CA SER A 69 34.63 15.53 -3.93
C SER A 69 33.68 14.76 -3.01
N ALA A 70 32.74 14.06 -3.65
CA ALA A 70 31.94 13.00 -3.06
C ALA A 70 32.84 11.90 -2.46
N ALA A 71 32.86 11.78 -1.14
CA ALA A 71 33.32 10.59 -0.47
C ALA A 71 32.19 9.54 -0.51
N LYS A 72 32.44 8.43 -1.20
CA LYS A 72 31.58 7.24 -1.19
C LYS A 72 31.49 6.72 0.24
N ASN A 73 30.32 6.85 0.85
CA ASN A 73 29.96 6.01 1.99
C ASN A 73 29.58 4.64 1.41
N GLU A 74 30.46 3.67 1.63
CA GLU A 74 30.17 2.24 1.50
C GLU A 74 29.18 1.83 2.60
N GLY A 75 27.93 2.25 2.46
CA GLY A 75 26.82 1.59 3.13
C GLY A 75 26.59 0.28 2.42
N THR A 76 26.60 -0.83 3.17
CA THR A 76 26.23 -2.16 2.70
C THR A 76 24.93 -2.08 1.91
N ILE A 77 25.06 -2.12 0.58
CA ILE A 77 23.93 -2.21 -0.34
C ILE A 77 23.35 -3.60 -0.07
N ILE A 78 22.17 -3.64 0.54
CA ILE A 78 21.34 -4.85 0.48
C ILE A 78 20.97 -4.96 -1.00
N VAL A 79 21.76 -5.71 -1.76
CA VAL A 79 21.50 -5.98 -3.18
C VAL A 79 20.19 -6.76 -3.21
N SER A 80 19.09 -6.08 -3.45
CA SER A 80 17.86 -6.74 -3.86
C SER A 80 18.20 -7.42 -5.18
N ILE A 81 18.31 -8.74 -5.19
CA ILE A 81 18.42 -9.49 -6.44
C ILE A 81 17.25 -9.02 -7.33
N PRO A 82 17.51 -8.47 -8.53
CA PRO A 82 16.45 -8.03 -9.40
C PRO A 82 15.50 -9.21 -9.66
N LEU A 83 14.19 -8.98 -9.54
CA LEU A 83 13.23 -9.99 -9.98
C LEU A 83 13.50 -10.27 -11.48
N PRO A 84 13.27 -11.52 -11.93
CA PRO A 84 13.35 -11.82 -13.36
C PRO A 84 12.29 -11.02 -14.12
N ASP A 85 12.41 -11.05 -15.45
CA ASP A 85 11.43 -10.40 -16.32
C ASP A 85 10.00 -10.84 -16.01
N PRO A 86 9.00 -9.94 -16.19
CA PRO A 86 7.62 -10.27 -15.96
C PRO A 86 7.17 -11.52 -16.73
N PRO A 87 6.36 -12.39 -16.09
CA PRO A 87 5.89 -13.62 -16.72
C PRO A 87 4.98 -13.31 -17.91
N VAL A 88 5.17 -14.03 -19.01
CA VAL A 88 4.27 -13.98 -20.17
C VAL A 88 3.10 -14.93 -19.91
N VAL A 89 1.93 -14.39 -19.60
CA VAL A 89 0.72 -15.19 -19.35
C VAL A 89 -0.05 -15.39 -20.65
N LYS A 90 -0.15 -16.63 -21.13
CA LYS A 90 -1.00 -17.01 -22.26
C LYS A 90 -2.15 -17.85 -21.74
N LEU A 91 -3.36 -17.29 -21.75
CA LEU A 91 -4.54 -17.96 -21.22
C LEU A 91 -4.89 -19.20 -22.06
N PRO A 92 -5.18 -20.35 -21.43
CA PRO A 92 -5.65 -21.53 -22.14
C PRO A 92 -7.07 -21.31 -22.68
N SER A 93 -7.48 -22.09 -23.68
CA SER A 93 -8.90 -22.18 -24.05
C SER A 93 -9.71 -22.86 -22.95
N GLY A 94 -10.99 -22.51 -22.82
CA GLY A 94 -11.89 -23.11 -21.84
C GLY A 94 -12.91 -22.11 -21.29
N THR A 95 -13.69 -22.56 -20.31
CA THR A 95 -14.58 -21.72 -19.51
C THR A 95 -13.78 -20.76 -18.61
N LYS A 96 -14.43 -19.69 -18.13
CA LYS A 96 -13.79 -18.76 -17.18
C LYS A 96 -13.29 -19.47 -15.92
N ALA A 97 -14.08 -20.40 -15.38
CA ALA A 97 -13.73 -21.22 -14.23
C ALA A 97 -12.42 -21.99 -14.45
N GLU A 98 -12.29 -22.65 -15.60
CA GLU A 98 -11.10 -23.42 -15.96
C GLU A 98 -9.87 -22.52 -16.13
N GLN A 99 -10.04 -21.37 -16.78
CA GLN A 99 -8.97 -20.39 -16.95
C GLN A 99 -8.50 -19.80 -15.61
N LEU A 100 -9.42 -19.44 -14.72
CA LEU A 100 -9.08 -18.94 -13.38
C LEU A 100 -8.37 -20.00 -12.55
N LEU A 101 -8.85 -21.25 -12.58
CA LEU A 101 -8.21 -22.36 -11.88
C LEU A 101 -6.79 -22.63 -12.43
N TRP A 102 -6.63 -22.59 -13.74
CA TRP A 102 -5.32 -22.71 -14.37
C TRP A 102 -4.38 -21.58 -13.95
N LEU A 103 -4.87 -20.34 -13.94
CA LEU A 103 -4.08 -19.17 -13.57
C LEU A 103 -3.67 -19.23 -12.09
N GLN A 104 -4.59 -19.60 -11.20
CA GLN A 104 -4.31 -19.81 -9.78
C GLN A 104 -3.21 -20.85 -9.57
N LYS A 105 -3.29 -22.01 -10.25
CA LYS A 105 -2.27 -23.06 -10.19
C LYS A 105 -0.93 -22.58 -10.75
N THR A 106 -0.94 -21.82 -11.83
CA THR A 106 0.26 -21.25 -12.45
C THR A 106 0.99 -20.30 -11.51
N ILE A 107 0.26 -19.40 -10.85
CA ILE A 107 0.81 -18.48 -9.85
C ILE A 107 1.36 -19.25 -8.65
N ALA A 108 0.61 -20.26 -8.18
CA ALA A 108 1.05 -21.09 -7.07
C ALA A 108 2.28 -21.94 -7.41
N ALA A 109 2.47 -22.37 -8.65
CA ALA A 109 3.64 -23.14 -9.09
C ALA A 109 4.85 -22.25 -9.44
N CYS A 110 4.67 -20.93 -9.57
CA CYS A 110 5.73 -20.02 -9.97
C CYS A 110 6.85 -19.95 -8.91
N GLU A 111 8.09 -20.28 -9.30
CA GLU A 111 9.24 -20.31 -8.38
C GLU A 111 9.52 -18.94 -7.73
N VAL A 112 9.36 -17.85 -8.48
CA VAL A 112 9.57 -16.49 -7.96
C VAL A 112 8.52 -16.16 -6.91
N THR A 113 7.25 -16.48 -7.18
CA THR A 113 6.17 -16.31 -6.20
C THR A 113 6.48 -17.14 -4.95
N GLN A 114 6.81 -18.42 -5.10
CA GLN A 114 7.12 -19.32 -3.99
C GLN A 114 8.25 -18.81 -3.08
N LYS A 115 9.32 -18.25 -3.67
CA LYS A 115 10.44 -17.65 -2.90
C LYS A 115 10.00 -16.51 -1.99
N HIS A 116 8.92 -15.79 -2.32
CA HIS A 116 8.42 -14.66 -1.54
C HIS A 116 7.31 -15.02 -0.55
N LEU A 117 6.78 -16.24 -0.59
CA LEU A 117 5.67 -16.65 0.28
C LEU A 117 6.10 -17.04 1.69
N GLU A 118 7.38 -17.35 1.93
CA GLU A 118 7.88 -17.81 3.24
C GLU A 118 7.02 -18.95 3.85
N GLY A 119 6.60 -19.91 3.01
CA GLY A 119 5.73 -21.04 3.41
C GLY A 119 4.23 -20.73 3.49
N LYS A 120 3.81 -19.51 3.12
CA LYS A 120 2.39 -19.13 3.00
C LYS A 120 1.83 -19.46 1.60
N LYS A 121 0.54 -19.19 1.40
CA LYS A 121 -0.14 -19.36 0.10
C LYS A 121 -0.17 -18.03 -0.67
N ALA A 122 -0.07 -18.12 -1.99
CA ALA A 122 -0.27 -16.96 -2.86
C ALA A 122 -1.72 -16.51 -2.79
N LEU A 123 -1.92 -15.21 -2.60
CA LEU A 123 -3.22 -14.59 -2.58
C LEU A 123 -3.64 -14.26 -4.01
N PHE A 124 -4.55 -15.07 -4.57
CA PHE A 124 -4.98 -14.95 -5.96
C PHE A 124 -6.05 -13.85 -6.14
N GLY A 125 -7.19 -14.04 -5.48
CA GLY A 125 -8.39 -13.25 -5.67
C GLY A 125 -9.61 -14.05 -5.21
N ARG A 126 -10.76 -13.38 -5.08
CA ARG A 126 -12.04 -14.02 -4.72
C ARG A 126 -13.22 -13.30 -5.36
N GLY A 127 -14.32 -14.01 -5.52
CA GLY A 127 -15.59 -13.45 -5.97
C GLY A 127 -16.12 -14.19 -7.19
N SER A 128 -17.03 -13.54 -7.91
CA SER A 128 -17.71 -14.16 -9.04
C SER A 128 -16.90 -14.06 -10.33
N GLU A 129 -16.88 -15.14 -11.12
CA GLU A 129 -16.32 -15.13 -12.48
C GLU A 129 -17.15 -14.30 -13.48
N SER A 130 -18.38 -13.96 -13.09
CA SER A 130 -19.29 -13.07 -13.81
C SER A 130 -19.41 -11.70 -13.16
N ALA A 131 -18.43 -11.30 -12.34
CA ALA A 131 -18.45 -10.01 -11.64
C ALA A 131 -18.58 -8.83 -12.61
N LYS A 132 -19.43 -7.87 -12.25
CA LYS A 132 -19.56 -6.59 -12.95
C LYS A 132 -18.50 -5.60 -12.48
N VAL A 133 -18.11 -5.67 -11.20
CA VAL A 133 -17.14 -4.77 -10.58
C VAL A 133 -15.94 -5.57 -10.09
N PHE A 134 -14.73 -5.14 -10.48
CA PHE A 134 -13.48 -5.73 -10.04
C PHE A 134 -12.74 -4.72 -9.14
N PHE A 135 -12.63 -5.03 -7.85
CA PHE A 135 -11.87 -4.23 -6.89
C PHE A 135 -10.41 -4.69 -6.85
N VAL A 136 -9.49 -3.75 -7.06
CA VAL A 136 -8.04 -4.00 -7.09
C VAL A 136 -7.37 -3.26 -5.94
N GLY A 137 -6.75 -4.00 -5.04
CA GLY A 137 -5.93 -3.48 -3.94
C GLY A 137 -4.44 -3.47 -4.27
N GLU A 138 -3.62 -2.98 -3.34
CA GLU A 138 -2.17 -2.87 -3.51
C GLU A 138 -1.45 -4.20 -3.27
N ALA A 139 -1.45 -4.66 -2.02
CA ALA A 139 -0.72 -5.84 -1.59
C ALA A 139 -1.36 -6.45 -0.34
N PRO A 140 -1.28 -7.78 -0.18
CA PRO A 140 -1.83 -8.48 0.97
C PRO A 140 -1.37 -7.91 2.32
N SER A 141 -2.32 -7.74 3.25
CA SER A 141 -2.12 -7.53 4.67
C SER A 141 -1.69 -8.83 5.36
N LEU A 142 -1.30 -8.74 6.63
CA LEU A 142 -0.93 -9.93 7.39
C LEU A 142 -2.15 -10.85 7.57
N GLU A 143 -3.30 -10.26 7.90
CA GLU A 143 -4.59 -10.92 8.07
C GLU A 143 -5.05 -11.59 6.77
N GLU A 144 -4.87 -10.93 5.63
CA GLU A 144 -5.18 -11.51 4.31
C GLU A 144 -4.31 -12.73 4.00
N VAL A 145 -3.02 -12.69 4.37
CA VAL A 145 -2.10 -13.83 4.18
C VAL A 145 -2.44 -14.98 5.11
N GLU A 146 -2.79 -14.71 6.36
CA GLU A 146 -3.15 -15.73 7.36
C GLU A 146 -4.43 -16.48 6.97
N VAL A 147 -5.45 -15.75 6.54
CA VAL A 147 -6.75 -16.32 6.12
C VAL A 147 -6.73 -16.78 4.66
N ASN A 148 -5.69 -16.39 3.89
CA ASN A 148 -5.59 -16.59 2.44
C ASN A 148 -6.83 -16.07 1.69
N ARG A 149 -7.29 -14.87 2.05
CA ARG A 149 -8.48 -14.24 1.47
C ARG A 149 -8.29 -12.73 1.34
N SER A 150 -8.48 -12.20 0.13
CA SER A 150 -8.37 -10.76 -0.13
C SER A 150 -9.47 -9.93 0.52
N PHE A 151 -9.12 -8.69 0.88
CA PHE A 151 -9.96 -7.70 1.54
C PHE A 151 -10.65 -8.24 2.80
N VAL A 152 -9.84 -8.73 3.74
CA VAL A 152 -10.27 -9.06 5.12
C VAL A 152 -9.57 -8.11 6.12
N GLY A 153 -9.89 -8.25 7.41
CA GLY A 153 -9.43 -7.33 8.45
C GLY A 153 -10.14 -5.97 8.42
N PRO A 154 -9.69 -4.99 9.23
CA PRO A 154 -10.43 -3.73 9.42
C PRO A 154 -10.70 -2.95 8.14
N GLY A 155 -9.72 -2.89 7.23
CA GLY A 155 -9.87 -2.21 5.93
C GLY A 155 -10.82 -2.94 4.99
N GLY A 156 -10.73 -4.27 4.95
CA GLY A 156 -11.64 -5.12 4.18
C GLY A 156 -13.08 -5.06 4.67
N GLU A 157 -13.28 -5.08 5.99
CA GLU A 157 -14.59 -4.93 6.62
C GLU A 157 -15.21 -3.56 6.32
N LEU A 158 -14.42 -2.48 6.38
CA LEU A 158 -14.90 -1.15 6.00
C LEU A 158 -15.30 -1.11 4.53
N LEU A 159 -14.49 -1.65 3.62
CA LEU A 159 -14.85 -1.76 2.20
C LEU A 159 -16.15 -2.53 2.02
N SER A 160 -16.30 -3.66 2.72
CA SER A 160 -17.50 -4.48 2.65
C SER A 160 -18.74 -3.72 3.12
N LYS A 161 -18.64 -2.90 4.18
CA LYS A 161 -19.73 -2.01 4.64
C LYS A 161 -20.10 -0.97 3.59
N ILE A 162 -19.12 -0.37 2.93
CA ILE A 162 -19.35 0.62 1.86
C ILE A 162 -20.04 -0.04 0.67
N ILE A 163 -19.57 -1.21 0.21
CA ILE A 163 -20.18 -1.97 -0.88
C ILE A 163 -21.62 -2.35 -0.52
N SER A 164 -21.86 -2.90 0.67
CA SER A 164 -23.22 -3.25 1.10
C SER A 164 -24.16 -2.04 1.12
N ALA A 165 -23.67 -0.84 1.46
CA ALA A 165 -24.47 0.38 1.44
C ALA A 165 -24.88 0.83 0.01
N THR A 166 -24.17 0.38 -1.03
CA THR A 166 -24.57 0.60 -2.43
C THR A 166 -25.66 -0.36 -2.90
N GLY A 167 -25.87 -1.48 -2.19
CA GLY A 167 -26.74 -2.57 -2.64
C GLY A 167 -26.08 -3.57 -3.60
N LEU A 168 -24.79 -3.40 -3.93
CA LEU A 168 -24.03 -4.40 -4.66
C LEU A 168 -23.91 -5.70 -3.87
N THR A 169 -24.06 -6.82 -4.56
CA THR A 169 -23.94 -8.15 -3.97
C THR A 169 -22.54 -8.74 -4.18
N GLU A 170 -22.14 -9.71 -3.34
CA GLU A 170 -20.88 -10.42 -3.54
C GLU A 170 -20.79 -11.13 -4.90
N LYS A 171 -21.94 -11.53 -5.48
CA LYS A 171 -22.01 -12.18 -6.80
C LYS A 171 -21.68 -11.23 -7.95
N GLU A 172 -21.74 -9.92 -7.72
CA GLU A 172 -21.43 -8.89 -8.71
C GLU A 172 -20.00 -8.38 -8.60
N CYS A 173 -19.26 -8.86 -7.60
CA CYS A 173 -17.94 -8.35 -7.26
C CYS A 173 -16.87 -9.42 -7.40
N TYR A 174 -15.69 -8.97 -7.84
CA TYR A 174 -14.44 -9.71 -7.73
C TYR A 174 -13.40 -8.85 -7.03
N PHE A 175 -12.56 -9.47 -6.21
CA PHE A 175 -11.60 -8.79 -5.34
C PHE A 175 -10.23 -9.44 -5.51
N ALA A 176 -9.24 -8.67 -5.93
CA ALA A 176 -7.85 -9.11 -5.95
C ALA A 176 -6.91 -7.99 -5.52
N ASN A 177 -5.72 -8.37 -5.05
CA ASN A 177 -4.63 -7.43 -4.89
C ASN A 177 -3.74 -7.48 -6.14
N LEU A 178 -3.07 -6.37 -6.44
CA LEU A 178 -2.04 -6.33 -7.48
C LEU A 178 -0.93 -7.35 -7.17
N MET A 179 -0.48 -7.41 -5.91
CA MET A 179 0.53 -8.36 -5.48
C MET A 179 -0.10 -9.69 -5.04
N THR A 180 0.53 -10.81 -5.42
CA THR A 180 0.13 -12.16 -4.98
C THR A 180 0.76 -12.59 -3.65
N TRP A 181 1.73 -11.83 -3.14
CA TRP A 181 2.36 -12.02 -1.83
C TRP A 181 2.46 -10.70 -1.09
N ARG A 182 2.61 -10.77 0.24
CA ARG A 182 2.90 -9.59 1.06
C ARG A 182 4.39 -9.23 0.94
N PRO A 183 4.75 -8.01 0.48
CA PRO A 183 6.15 -7.61 0.41
C PRO A 183 6.78 -7.54 1.80
N LYS A 184 7.95 -8.18 1.97
CA LYS A 184 8.65 -8.26 3.25
C LYS A 184 9.09 -6.87 3.74
N PRO A 185 8.65 -6.40 4.92
CA PRO A 185 9.10 -5.12 5.46
C PRO A 185 10.61 -5.13 5.78
N PRO A 186 11.26 -3.97 5.84
CA PRO A 186 12.69 -3.87 6.17
C PRO A 186 12.99 -4.23 7.64
N THR A 187 11.97 -4.22 8.49
CA THR A 187 12.00 -4.56 9.92
C THR A 187 11.17 -5.81 10.18
N ALA A 188 11.32 -6.44 11.36
CA ALA A 188 10.51 -7.61 11.74
C ALA A 188 8.99 -7.33 11.75
N PHE A 189 8.61 -6.07 11.92
CA PHE A 189 7.21 -5.62 11.96
C PHE A 189 6.94 -4.54 10.91
N GLY A 190 5.66 -4.36 10.58
CA GLY A 190 5.19 -3.26 9.73
C GLY A 190 4.73 -3.66 8.33
N LYS A 191 4.54 -2.64 7.49
CA LYS A 191 4.15 -2.75 6.07
C LYS A 191 5.11 -1.88 5.25
N ARG A 192 5.43 -2.35 4.04
CA ARG A 192 5.95 -1.48 2.97
C ARG A 192 5.11 -1.63 1.71
N PRO A 193 5.07 -0.62 0.83
CA PRO A 193 4.52 -0.79 -0.51
C PRO A 193 5.40 -1.73 -1.35
N PRO A 194 4.84 -2.36 -2.40
CA PRO A 194 5.63 -3.06 -3.40
C PRO A 194 6.49 -2.07 -4.19
N ASN A 195 7.67 -2.52 -4.62
CA ASN A 195 8.55 -1.75 -5.48
C ASN A 195 8.18 -1.94 -6.97
N ALA A 196 8.81 -1.16 -7.87
CA ALA A 196 8.50 -1.20 -9.30
C ALA A 196 8.71 -2.58 -9.95
N SER A 197 9.77 -3.31 -9.58
CA SER A 197 10.04 -4.65 -10.13
C SER A 197 9.02 -5.70 -9.65
N GLU A 198 8.61 -5.61 -8.38
CA GLU A 198 7.56 -6.46 -7.79
C GLU A 198 6.20 -6.21 -8.47
N VAL A 199 5.86 -4.94 -8.70
CA VAL A 199 4.66 -4.54 -9.43
C VAL A 199 4.71 -5.05 -10.87
N ALA A 200 5.82 -4.81 -11.59
CA ALA A 200 5.98 -5.25 -12.97
C ALA A 200 5.84 -6.76 -13.10
N PHE A 201 6.40 -7.53 -12.16
CA PHE A 201 6.30 -8.98 -12.15
C PHE A 201 4.87 -9.49 -11.91
N ASN A 202 4.11 -8.88 -11.01
CA ASN A 202 2.77 -9.37 -10.67
C ASN A 202 1.67 -8.85 -11.62
N ARG A 203 1.88 -7.69 -12.27
CA ARG A 203 0.89 -7.05 -13.13
C ARG A 203 0.30 -7.99 -14.20
N PRO A 204 1.07 -8.83 -14.92
CA PRO A 204 0.51 -9.76 -15.89
C PRO A 204 -0.52 -10.72 -15.31
N TYR A 205 -0.36 -11.18 -14.06
CA TYR A 205 -1.34 -12.04 -13.40
C TYR A 205 -2.65 -11.32 -13.08
N LEU A 206 -2.57 -10.05 -12.63
CA LEU A 206 -3.76 -9.23 -12.40
C LEU A 206 -4.50 -8.97 -13.72
N LEU A 207 -3.78 -8.61 -14.78
CA LEU A 207 -4.38 -8.38 -16.10
C LEU A 207 -5.02 -9.64 -16.67
N ALA A 208 -4.39 -10.80 -16.49
CA ALA A 208 -4.97 -12.07 -16.89
C ALA A 208 -6.29 -12.37 -16.13
N GLN A 209 -6.36 -12.06 -14.83
CA GLN A 209 -7.63 -12.15 -14.09
C GLN A 209 -8.69 -11.22 -14.70
N ILE A 210 -8.33 -9.96 -14.99
CA ILE A 210 -9.24 -8.98 -15.60
C ILE A 210 -9.72 -9.45 -16.99
N GLU A 211 -8.82 -10.01 -17.80
CA GLU A 211 -9.14 -10.53 -19.14
C GLU A 211 -10.10 -11.73 -19.10
N ILE A 212 -9.96 -12.62 -18.10
CA ILE A 212 -10.88 -13.74 -17.91
C ILE A 212 -12.25 -13.24 -17.42
N ILE A 213 -12.26 -12.38 -16.40
CA ILE A 213 -13.49 -11.90 -15.76
C ILE A 213 -14.28 -10.98 -16.69
N LYS A 214 -13.61 -10.09 -17.42
CA LYS A 214 -14.19 -9.03 -18.24
C LYS A 214 -15.22 -8.19 -17.48
N PRO A 215 -14.83 -7.56 -16.35
CA PRO A 215 -15.73 -6.73 -15.58
C PRO A 215 -16.14 -5.48 -16.40
N GLN A 216 -17.30 -4.91 -16.08
CA GLN A 216 -17.73 -3.64 -16.65
C GLN A 216 -16.95 -2.47 -16.04
N ILE A 217 -16.57 -2.59 -14.76
CA ILE A 217 -15.93 -1.54 -13.97
C ILE A 217 -14.76 -2.14 -13.20
N ILE A 218 -13.63 -1.44 -13.21
CA ILE A 218 -12.51 -1.73 -12.32
C ILE A 218 -12.39 -0.60 -11.31
N VAL A 219 -12.35 -0.93 -10.02
CA VAL A 219 -12.17 0.04 -8.94
C VAL A 219 -10.75 -0.11 -8.41
N ALA A 220 -9.92 0.90 -8.65
CA ALA A 220 -8.57 0.95 -8.14
C ALA A 220 -8.56 1.52 -6.72
N VAL A 221 -8.32 0.66 -5.74
CA VAL A 221 -8.38 1.00 -4.31
C VAL A 221 -7.00 1.49 -3.85
N GLY A 222 -6.77 2.80 -4.00
CA GLY A 222 -5.52 3.47 -3.66
C GLY A 222 -4.56 3.71 -4.85
N ALA A 223 -3.52 4.51 -4.60
CA ALA A 223 -2.61 5.03 -5.63
C ALA A 223 -1.84 3.92 -6.36
N GLN A 224 -1.35 2.91 -5.64
CA GLN A 224 -0.52 1.85 -6.23
C GLN A 224 -1.34 0.94 -7.15
N ALA A 225 -2.55 0.57 -6.76
CA ALA A 225 -3.47 -0.17 -7.61
C ALA A 225 -3.80 0.63 -8.89
N PHE A 226 -4.06 1.94 -8.73
CA PHE A 226 -4.34 2.84 -9.85
C PHE A 226 -3.16 2.92 -10.82
N GLY A 227 -1.95 3.20 -10.31
CA GLY A 227 -0.76 3.32 -11.15
C GLY A 227 -0.39 2.01 -11.85
N ALA A 228 -0.60 0.86 -11.19
CA ALA A 228 -0.36 -0.43 -11.83
C ALA A 228 -1.36 -0.74 -12.95
N LEU A 229 -2.62 -0.30 -12.84
CA LEU A 229 -3.61 -0.50 -13.89
C LEU A 229 -3.42 0.48 -15.06
N THR A 230 -3.08 1.73 -14.77
CA THR A 230 -3.17 2.85 -15.73
C THR A 230 -1.83 3.40 -16.21
N HIS A 231 -0.71 3.02 -15.59
CA HIS A 231 0.61 3.62 -15.78
C HIS A 231 0.72 5.09 -15.39
N LEU A 232 -0.31 5.66 -14.76
CA LEU A 232 -0.32 7.04 -14.30
C LEU A 232 0.21 7.15 -12.86
N THR A 233 0.89 8.25 -12.56
CA THR A 233 1.49 8.52 -11.23
C THR A 233 0.79 9.66 -10.48
N THR A 234 -0.38 10.08 -10.96
CA THR A 234 -1.16 11.17 -10.36
C THR A 234 -1.51 10.85 -8.91
N PRO A 235 -1.30 11.78 -7.95
CA PRO A 235 -1.65 11.57 -6.56
C PRO A 235 -3.13 11.20 -6.39
N ILE A 236 -3.43 10.21 -5.53
CA ILE A 236 -4.78 9.65 -5.40
C ILE A 236 -5.84 10.70 -5.06
N MET A 237 -5.49 11.68 -4.22
CA MET A 237 -6.41 12.77 -3.83
C MET A 237 -6.85 13.65 -5.01
N GLN A 238 -6.01 13.77 -6.05
CA GLN A 238 -6.31 14.58 -7.23
C GLN A 238 -7.12 13.81 -8.26
N ILE A 239 -6.92 12.48 -8.35
CA ILE A 239 -7.50 11.66 -9.42
C ILE A 239 -8.71 10.82 -8.99
N ARG A 240 -8.93 10.62 -7.69
CA ARG A 240 -10.08 9.84 -7.17
C ARG A 240 -11.39 10.31 -7.80
N GLY A 241 -12.27 9.36 -8.07
CA GLY A 241 -13.58 9.58 -8.70
C GLY A 241 -13.56 10.17 -10.10
N GLN A 242 -12.40 10.22 -10.76
CA GLN A 242 -12.30 10.57 -12.17
C GLN A 242 -12.08 9.30 -12.99
N TRP A 243 -13.07 8.92 -13.79
CA TRP A 243 -13.00 7.77 -14.68
C TRP A 243 -11.81 7.86 -15.63
N GLN A 244 -11.01 6.80 -15.67
CA GLN A 244 -9.91 6.64 -16.62
C GLN A 244 -10.21 5.48 -17.56
N LYS A 245 -9.91 5.68 -18.85
CA LYS A 245 -9.99 4.63 -19.86
C LYS A 245 -8.58 4.34 -20.38
N VAL A 246 -8.01 3.22 -19.98
CA VAL A 246 -6.63 2.83 -20.33
C VAL A 246 -6.63 1.38 -20.79
N ASP A 247 -6.02 1.08 -21.93
CA ASP A 247 -5.94 -0.28 -22.50
C ASP A 247 -7.30 -0.98 -22.62
N GLY A 248 -8.36 -0.22 -22.91
CA GLY A 248 -9.73 -0.72 -22.96
C GLY A 248 -10.38 -0.99 -21.59
N LEU A 249 -9.65 -0.81 -20.49
CA LEU A 249 -10.14 -0.91 -19.13
C LEU A 249 -10.81 0.38 -18.69
N GLU A 250 -11.94 0.26 -17.99
CA GLU A 250 -12.65 1.39 -17.40
C GLU A 250 -12.42 1.42 -15.88
N VAL A 251 -11.55 2.34 -15.45
CA VAL A 251 -10.99 2.36 -14.10
C VAL A 251 -11.48 3.56 -13.32
N LEU A 252 -12.07 3.32 -12.14
CA LEU A 252 -12.40 4.34 -11.16
C LEU A 252 -11.42 4.26 -9.98
N PRO A 253 -10.52 5.24 -9.82
CA PRO A 253 -9.69 5.34 -8.61
C PRO A 253 -10.50 5.81 -7.41
N THR A 254 -10.23 5.25 -6.23
CA THR A 254 -10.77 5.72 -4.96
C THR A 254 -9.73 5.61 -3.83
N LEU A 255 -10.03 6.16 -2.66
CA LEU A 255 -9.14 6.07 -1.50
C LEU A 255 -9.13 4.66 -0.92
N HIS A 256 -7.97 4.23 -0.42
CA HIS A 256 -7.85 2.95 0.25
C HIS A 256 -8.56 2.99 1.62
N PRO A 257 -9.37 1.99 2.03
CA PRO A 257 -10.08 1.97 3.31
C PRO A 257 -9.19 2.23 4.53
N ASN A 258 -7.96 1.68 4.55
CA ASN A 258 -6.98 2.01 5.59
C ASN A 258 -6.72 3.51 5.77
N TYR A 259 -6.77 4.33 4.70
CA TYR A 259 -6.65 5.78 4.84
C TYR A 259 -7.81 6.36 5.69
N LEU A 260 -9.04 5.88 5.46
CA LEU A 260 -10.20 6.28 6.24
C LEU A 260 -10.14 5.80 7.70
N LEU A 261 -9.49 4.67 7.97
CA LEU A 261 -9.31 4.18 9.34
C LEU A 261 -8.34 5.06 10.15
N HIS A 262 -7.25 5.53 9.52
CA HIS A 262 -6.28 6.40 10.18
C HIS A 262 -6.71 7.87 10.20
N SER A 263 -7.60 8.30 9.30
CA SER A 263 -8.07 9.69 9.19
C SER A 263 -9.58 9.74 8.96
N PRO A 264 -10.41 9.42 9.99
CA PRO A 264 -11.84 9.12 9.84
C PRO A 264 -12.77 10.33 9.72
N SER A 265 -12.36 11.41 9.05
CA SER A 265 -13.19 12.61 8.89
C SER A 265 -14.45 12.32 8.05
N LEU A 266 -15.54 13.03 8.35
CA LEU A 266 -16.78 12.95 7.55
C LEU A 266 -16.53 13.37 6.10
N SER A 267 -15.68 14.37 5.87
CA SER A 267 -15.28 14.80 4.52
C SER A 267 -14.60 13.68 3.73
N ASN A 268 -13.66 12.94 4.33
CA ASN A 268 -12.97 11.85 3.65
C ASN A 268 -13.91 10.66 3.37
N LYS A 269 -14.79 10.34 4.33
CA LYS A 269 -15.83 9.32 4.13
C LYS A 269 -16.79 9.71 3.00
N ARG A 270 -17.14 11.00 2.93
CA ARG A 270 -17.98 11.55 1.86
C ARG A 270 -17.34 11.40 0.49
N LEU A 271 -16.06 11.72 0.34
CA LEU A 271 -15.34 11.57 -0.94
C LEU A 271 -15.40 10.14 -1.46
N VAL A 272 -15.12 9.15 -0.61
CA VAL A 272 -15.21 7.73 -1.00
C VAL A 272 -16.65 7.35 -1.31
N TRP A 273 -17.62 7.81 -0.54
CA TRP A 273 -19.02 7.53 -0.82
C TRP A 273 -19.48 8.08 -2.19
N GLU A 274 -19.05 9.28 -2.55
CA GLU A 274 -19.30 9.86 -3.88
C GLU A 274 -18.71 9.02 -5.00
N ASP A 275 -17.51 8.47 -4.83
CA ASP A 275 -16.92 7.53 -5.79
C ASP A 275 -17.80 6.28 -5.95
N PHE A 276 -18.33 5.73 -4.86
CA PHE A 276 -19.20 4.55 -4.91
C PHE A 276 -20.58 4.84 -5.53
N MET A 277 -21.13 6.03 -5.31
CA MET A 277 -22.35 6.46 -6.03
C MET A 277 -22.13 6.57 -7.54
N GLN A 278 -20.91 6.89 -8.00
CA GLN A 278 -20.62 6.83 -9.44
C GLN A 278 -20.64 5.39 -9.97
N ILE A 279 -20.16 4.42 -9.20
CA ILE A 279 -20.27 2.99 -9.56
C ILE A 279 -21.74 2.62 -9.72
N MET A 280 -22.59 2.98 -8.75
CA MET A 280 -24.03 2.74 -8.82
C MET A 280 -24.65 3.35 -10.08
N THR A 281 -24.35 4.62 -10.36
CA THR A 281 -24.84 5.33 -11.54
C THR A 281 -24.45 4.60 -12.83
N LYS A 282 -23.20 4.16 -12.92
CA LYS A 282 -22.67 3.49 -14.12
C LYS A 282 -23.26 2.09 -14.33
N LEU A 283 -23.65 1.42 -13.24
CA LEU A 283 -24.37 0.14 -13.28
C LEU A 283 -25.89 0.31 -13.46
N GLY A 284 -26.40 1.54 -13.57
CA GLY A 284 -27.83 1.82 -13.67
C GLY A 284 -28.61 1.52 -12.39
N MET A 285 -27.95 1.51 -11.24
CA MET A 285 -28.57 1.27 -9.94
C MET A 285 -29.25 2.54 -9.43
N PRO A 286 -30.45 2.45 -8.83
CA PRO A 286 -31.10 3.61 -8.23
C PRO A 286 -30.31 4.10 -7.01
N ILE A 287 -30.23 5.42 -6.85
CA ILE A 287 -29.63 6.09 -5.68
C ILE A 287 -30.75 6.83 -4.96
N SER A 288 -31.01 6.46 -3.72
CA SER A 288 -32.04 7.12 -2.89
C SER A 288 -31.57 8.48 -2.35
N ASP A 289 -32.49 9.36 -2.00
CA ASP A 289 -32.17 10.64 -1.36
C ASP A 289 -31.35 10.46 -0.07
N LYS A 290 -31.66 9.40 0.70
CA LYS A 290 -30.89 9.03 1.90
C LYS A 290 -29.44 8.71 1.56
N GLN A 291 -29.20 7.91 0.52
CA GLN A 291 -27.85 7.60 0.05
C GLN A 291 -27.16 8.86 -0.46
N GLN A 292 -27.86 9.72 -1.21
CA GLN A 292 -27.29 10.96 -1.72
C GLN A 292 -26.90 11.93 -0.58
N ALA A 293 -27.66 11.93 0.52
CA ALA A 293 -27.41 12.74 1.71
C ALA A 293 -26.36 12.17 2.68
N TYR A 294 -25.88 10.93 2.49
CA TYR A 294 -24.88 10.33 3.40
C TYR A 294 -23.65 11.22 3.58
N PHE A 295 -23.26 11.42 4.85
CA PHE A 295 -22.15 12.26 5.29
C PHE A 295 -22.27 13.77 4.99
N LEU A 296 -23.42 14.24 4.45
CA LEU A 296 -23.69 15.68 4.25
C LEU A 296 -24.42 16.32 5.43
N SER A 297 -25.27 15.55 6.11
CA SER A 297 -25.91 15.95 7.35
C SER A 297 -24.99 15.59 8.53
N ALA A 298 -24.29 16.58 9.07
CA ALA A 298 -23.61 16.50 10.36
C ALA A 298 -24.50 17.07 11.47
#